data_AF-A0A099SYL0-F1
#
_entry.id   AF-A0A099SYL0-F1
#
_cell.length_a   1.000
_cell.length_b   1.000
_cell.length_c   1.000
_cell.angle_alpha   90.00
_cell.angle_beta   90.00
_cell.angle_gamma   90.00
#
_symmetry.space_group_name_H-M   'P 1'
#
loop_
_entity.id
_entity.type
_entity.pdbx_description
1 polymer ?
#
loop_
_entity_poly.entity_id
_entity_poly.type
_entity_poly.pdbx_seq_one_letter_code
_entity_poly.pdbx_strand_id
1 'polypeptide(L)'
;MRKFDDSAQLLLLAAFAIGFTLVITTIMLNNVIYASNMASESTTDISSYDISNVAQMTDEATKAAYNNNSKAEFTEYMNSYANEVTAMYAFRGLSLSFDNSSLVDPYFTKSGLYGGESDWIVVKNVNRTDEFTIELNDTSKLGNASNAYEVQVINQSGTTWLMKVYNDSVNINITVNNNTHQEPLYAYMRLNITGKEIDGDTYDFKFDTSTTTDPYKIKFVNSSNAMGYYTISGVLDDDEQTSFVEKRSWVTNATISLSSNNNKINLSIPVTVP
;
A
#
# COMPACT_ATOMS: atom_id res chain seq x y z
N MET A 1 65.49 -57.74 19.84
CA MET A 1 65.27 -56.44 19.16
C MET A 1 64.18 -56.46 18.09
N ARG A 2 63.88 -57.57 17.38
CA ARG A 2 62.87 -57.60 16.29
C ARG A 2 61.39 -57.34 16.64
N LYS A 3 60.93 -57.65 17.86
CA LYS A 3 59.51 -57.48 18.24
C LYS A 3 59.06 -56.02 18.42
N PHE A 4 60.00 -55.14 18.81
CA PHE A 4 59.69 -53.72 19.01
C PHE A 4 59.56 -52.96 17.68
N ASP A 5 60.33 -53.36 16.65
CA ASP A 5 60.20 -52.80 15.29
C ASP A 5 58.86 -53.18 14.64
N ASP A 6 58.40 -54.42 14.78
CA ASP A 6 57.09 -54.84 14.24
C ASP A 6 55.93 -54.10 14.92
N SER A 7 56.04 -53.85 16.23
CA SER A 7 55.03 -53.10 17.00
C SER A 7 55.02 -51.62 16.63
N ALA A 8 56.20 -51.03 16.39
CA ALA A 8 56.33 -49.65 15.94
C ALA A 8 55.81 -49.45 14.51
N GLN A 9 56.04 -50.39 13.60
CA GLN A 9 55.49 -50.38 12.24
C GLN A 9 53.97 -50.57 12.23
N LEU A 10 53.45 -51.48 13.08
CA LEU A 10 51.99 -51.63 13.28
C LEU A 10 51.35 -50.36 13.82
N LEU A 11 52.00 -49.69 14.77
CA LEU A 11 51.50 -48.44 15.34
C LEU A 11 51.53 -47.29 14.31
N LEU A 12 52.58 -47.22 13.48
CA LEU A 12 52.67 -46.25 12.39
C LEU A 12 51.59 -46.49 11.33
N LEU A 13 51.35 -47.76 10.95
CA LEU A 13 50.30 -48.13 10.00
C LEU A 13 48.91 -47.78 10.54
N ALA A 14 48.66 -48.06 11.82
CA ALA A 14 47.41 -47.71 12.47
C ALA A 14 47.21 -46.19 12.54
N ALA A 15 48.24 -45.42 12.89
CA ALA A 15 48.19 -43.96 12.91
C ALA A 15 47.94 -43.38 11.51
N PHE A 16 48.59 -43.94 10.48
CA PHE A 16 48.37 -43.55 9.09
C PHE A 16 46.94 -43.86 8.64
N ALA A 17 46.42 -45.06 8.95
CA ALA A 17 45.06 -45.45 8.62
C ALA A 17 44.02 -44.53 9.30
N ILE A 18 44.20 -44.24 10.59
CA ILE A 18 43.32 -43.32 11.34
C ILE A 18 43.37 -41.91 10.74
N GLY A 19 44.58 -41.40 10.42
CA GLY A 19 44.75 -40.10 9.78
C GLY A 19 44.07 -40.02 8.42
N PHE A 20 44.20 -41.07 7.60
CA PHE A 20 43.56 -41.15 6.29
C PHE A 20 42.02 -41.20 6.39
N THR A 21 41.48 -41.98 7.32
CA THR A 21 40.03 -42.02 7.59
C THR A 21 39.50 -40.67 8.07
N LEU A 22 40.25 -39.95 8.92
CA LEU A 22 39.91 -38.61 9.36
C LEU A 22 39.86 -37.61 8.19
N VAL A 23 40.83 -37.68 7.27
CA VAL A 23 40.85 -36.82 6.07
C VAL A 23 39.66 -37.12 5.18
N ILE A 24 39.36 -38.40 4.89
CA ILE A 24 38.18 -38.79 4.09
C ILE A 24 36.89 -38.29 4.74
N THR A 25 36.74 -38.49 6.05
CA THR A 25 35.55 -38.07 6.79
C THR A 25 35.40 -36.55 6.75
N THR A 26 36.51 -35.81 6.87
CA THR A 26 36.50 -34.35 6.78
C THR A 26 36.09 -33.86 5.39
N ILE A 27 36.60 -34.49 4.33
CA ILE A 27 36.21 -34.16 2.95
C ILE A 27 34.73 -34.49 2.71
N MET A 28 34.27 -35.65 3.17
CA MET A 28 32.86 -36.02 3.07
C MET A 28 31.97 -35.06 3.84
N LEU A 29 32.35 -34.67 5.06
CA LEU A 29 31.59 -33.73 5.87
C LEU A 29 31.51 -32.37 5.19
N ASN A 30 32.63 -31.85 4.65
CA ASN A 30 32.64 -30.60 3.90
C ASN A 30 31.76 -30.68 2.64
N ASN A 31 31.79 -31.79 1.91
CA ASN A 31 30.93 -31.99 0.75
C ASN A 31 29.45 -32.09 1.12
N VAL A 32 29.12 -32.76 2.23
CA VAL A 32 27.73 -32.84 2.73
C VAL A 32 27.25 -31.49 3.22
N ILE A 33 28.08 -30.74 3.97
CA ILE A 33 27.75 -29.37 4.40
C ILE A 33 27.57 -28.47 3.18
N TYR A 34 28.47 -28.54 2.20
CA TYR A 34 28.36 -27.76 0.97
C TYR A 34 27.10 -28.13 0.18
N ALA A 35 26.82 -29.43 -0.03
CA ALA A 35 25.63 -29.88 -0.74
C ALA A 35 24.34 -29.55 0.04
N SER A 36 24.36 -29.64 1.37
CA SER A 36 23.23 -29.29 2.23
C SER A 36 22.98 -27.78 2.24
N ASN A 37 24.02 -26.96 2.30
CA ASN A 37 23.90 -25.50 2.22
C ASN A 37 23.45 -25.09 0.82
N MET A 38 23.99 -25.70 -0.23
CA MET A 38 23.55 -25.45 -1.60
C MET A 38 22.09 -25.92 -1.82
N ALA A 39 21.67 -27.03 -1.23
CA ALA A 39 20.28 -27.46 -1.26
C ALA A 39 19.35 -26.55 -0.45
N SER A 40 19.83 -26.03 0.69
CA SER A 40 19.09 -25.11 1.57
C SER A 40 19.08 -23.65 1.06
N GLU A 41 20.05 -23.24 0.26
CA GLU A 41 20.01 -21.96 -0.46
C GLU A 41 19.26 -22.10 -1.79
N SER A 42 19.19 -23.32 -2.35
CA SER A 42 18.38 -23.64 -3.53
C SER A 42 16.90 -23.91 -3.20
N THR A 43 16.51 -24.06 -1.92
CA THR A 43 15.11 -23.98 -1.55
C THR A 43 14.64 -22.57 -1.84
N THR A 44 13.79 -22.47 -2.85
CA THR A 44 13.29 -21.25 -3.46
C THR A 44 12.28 -20.59 -2.52
N ASP A 45 12.78 -20.12 -1.39
CA ASP A 45 12.00 -19.34 -0.45
C ASP A 45 11.78 -17.96 -1.08
N ILE A 46 10.50 -17.62 -1.20
CA ILE A 46 10.06 -16.34 -1.75
C ILE A 46 10.64 -15.25 -0.85
N SER A 47 11.57 -14.44 -1.38
CA SER A 47 12.20 -13.40 -0.56
C SER A 47 11.20 -12.28 -0.26
N SER A 48 11.38 -11.58 0.85
CA SER A 48 10.56 -10.40 1.18
C SER A 48 10.65 -9.31 0.10
N TYR A 49 11.79 -9.21 -0.59
CA TYR A 49 11.96 -8.31 -1.73
C TYR A 49 11.11 -8.72 -2.93
N ASP A 50 11.00 -10.01 -3.24
CA ASP A 50 10.16 -10.50 -4.32
C ASP A 50 8.68 -10.22 -4.05
N ILE A 51 8.25 -10.42 -2.80
CA ILE A 51 6.88 -10.08 -2.35
C ILE A 51 6.64 -8.58 -2.50
N SER A 52 7.57 -7.74 -2.04
CA SER A 52 7.43 -6.28 -2.13
C SER A 52 7.38 -5.78 -3.58
N ASN A 53 8.24 -6.32 -4.45
CA ASN A 53 8.28 -5.91 -5.86
C ASN A 53 7.02 -6.34 -6.60
N VAL A 54 6.58 -7.59 -6.43
CA VAL A 54 5.33 -8.09 -7.01
C VAL A 54 4.14 -7.30 -6.49
N ALA A 55 4.13 -6.94 -5.20
CA ALA A 55 3.08 -6.14 -4.61
C ALA A 55 2.99 -4.74 -5.22
N GLN A 56 4.12 -4.05 -5.34
CA GLN A 56 4.18 -2.72 -5.95
C GLN A 56 3.78 -2.76 -7.43
N MET A 57 4.34 -3.71 -8.19
CA MET A 57 3.99 -3.89 -9.60
C MET A 57 2.49 -4.19 -9.79
N THR A 58 1.88 -4.95 -8.87
CA THR A 58 0.45 -5.28 -8.95
C THR A 58 -0.42 -4.08 -8.62
N ASP A 59 -0.04 -3.26 -7.64
CA ASP A 59 -0.75 -2.01 -7.33
C ASP A 59 -0.73 -1.07 -8.55
N GLU A 60 0.43 -0.87 -9.17
CA GLU A 60 0.58 -0.05 -10.37
C GLU A 60 -0.19 -0.62 -11.57
N ALA A 61 -0.09 -1.93 -11.83
CA ALA A 61 -0.81 -2.59 -12.92
C ALA A 61 -2.33 -2.52 -12.73
N THR A 62 -2.83 -2.70 -11.50
CA THR A 62 -4.26 -2.62 -11.20
C THR A 62 -4.79 -1.19 -11.40
N LYS A 63 -4.05 -0.17 -10.93
CA LYS A 63 -4.40 1.24 -11.17
C LYS A 63 -4.41 1.59 -12.66
N ALA A 64 -3.40 1.15 -13.40
CA ALA A 64 -3.30 1.37 -14.84
C ALA A 64 -4.45 0.68 -15.61
N ALA A 65 -4.84 -0.51 -15.18
CA ALA A 65 -5.93 -1.26 -15.79
C ALA A 65 -7.27 -0.53 -15.62
N TYR A 66 -7.58 0.00 -14.42
CA TYR A 66 -8.83 0.74 -14.18
C TYR A 66 -8.90 2.08 -14.91
N ASN A 67 -7.77 2.77 -15.09
CA ASN A 67 -7.74 4.06 -15.79
C ASN A 67 -8.04 3.97 -17.29
N ASN A 68 -7.74 2.84 -17.93
CA ASN A 68 -7.66 2.76 -19.39
C ASN A 68 -8.66 1.81 -20.04
N ASN A 69 -9.41 1.02 -19.27
CA ASN A 69 -10.09 -0.15 -19.80
C ASN A 69 -11.53 -0.29 -19.28
N SER A 70 -12.42 -0.74 -20.16
CA SER A 70 -13.71 -1.31 -19.75
C SER A 70 -13.52 -2.57 -18.88
N LYS A 71 -14.56 -3.03 -18.17
CA LYS A 71 -14.48 -4.20 -17.28
C LYS A 71 -13.93 -5.48 -17.96
N ALA A 72 -14.22 -5.67 -19.25
CA ALA A 72 -13.72 -6.80 -20.04
C ALA A 72 -12.22 -6.65 -20.34
N GLU A 73 -11.82 -5.48 -20.80
CA GLU A 73 -10.42 -5.13 -21.10
C GLU A 73 -9.56 -5.10 -19.82
N PHE A 74 -10.12 -4.75 -18.66
CA PHE A 74 -9.44 -4.87 -17.36
C PHE A 74 -9.03 -6.32 -17.06
N THR A 75 -9.95 -7.26 -17.26
CA THR A 75 -9.69 -8.68 -16.96
C THR A 75 -8.65 -9.23 -17.91
N GLU A 76 -8.70 -8.85 -19.18
CA GLU A 76 -7.70 -9.21 -20.18
C GLU A 76 -6.32 -8.62 -19.85
N TYR A 77 -6.27 -7.34 -19.46
CA TYR A 77 -5.04 -6.67 -19.05
C TYR A 77 -4.41 -7.36 -17.82
N MET A 78 -5.20 -7.64 -16.78
CA MET A 78 -4.69 -8.27 -15.56
C MET A 78 -4.27 -9.73 -15.78
N ASN A 79 -4.94 -10.45 -16.69
CA ASN A 79 -4.50 -11.79 -17.10
C ASN A 79 -3.18 -11.74 -17.87
N SER A 80 -3.02 -10.75 -18.77
CA SER A 80 -1.77 -10.52 -19.49
C SER A 80 -0.63 -10.19 -18.52
N TYR A 81 -0.87 -9.25 -17.58
CA TYR A 81 0.05 -8.92 -16.50
C TYR A 81 0.46 -10.16 -15.69
N ALA A 82 -0.51 -10.96 -15.23
CA ALA A 82 -0.22 -12.17 -14.45
C ALA A 82 0.62 -13.19 -15.23
N ASN A 83 0.38 -13.34 -16.53
CA ASN A 83 1.16 -14.22 -17.41
C ASN A 83 2.60 -13.72 -17.58
N GLU A 84 2.80 -12.43 -17.85
CA GLU A 84 4.13 -11.83 -18.03
C GLU A 84 4.95 -11.90 -16.73
N VAL A 85 4.34 -11.55 -15.58
CA VAL A 85 5.04 -11.66 -14.29
C VAL A 85 5.32 -13.13 -13.96
N THR A 86 4.39 -14.05 -14.23
CA THR A 86 4.66 -15.48 -14.08
C THR A 86 5.83 -15.93 -14.96
N ALA A 87 5.92 -15.48 -16.22
CA ALA A 87 7.03 -15.79 -17.10
C ALA A 87 8.38 -15.25 -16.56
N MET A 88 8.38 -14.03 -16.00
CA MET A 88 9.57 -13.44 -15.37
C MET A 88 10.06 -14.23 -14.16
N TYR A 89 9.16 -14.74 -13.34
CA TYR A 89 9.51 -15.47 -12.11
C TYR A 89 9.47 -17.02 -12.25
N ALA A 90 9.14 -17.53 -13.44
CA ALA A 90 9.04 -18.98 -13.71
C ALA A 90 10.37 -19.71 -13.46
N PHE A 91 11.51 -19.09 -13.78
CA PHE A 91 12.84 -19.67 -13.50
C PHE A 91 13.14 -19.81 -12.00
N ARG A 92 12.39 -19.11 -11.14
CA ARG A 92 12.45 -19.20 -9.69
C ARG A 92 11.30 -20.06 -9.14
N GLY A 93 10.62 -20.83 -10.00
CA GLY A 93 9.54 -21.71 -9.62
C GLY A 93 8.32 -20.98 -9.04
N LEU A 94 8.15 -19.68 -9.31
CA LEU A 94 7.02 -18.90 -8.82
C LEU A 94 5.96 -18.79 -9.91
N SER A 95 4.70 -19.05 -9.54
CA SER A 95 3.54 -18.71 -10.37
C SER A 95 2.69 -17.65 -9.69
N LEU A 96 2.15 -16.73 -10.48
CA LEU A 96 1.21 -15.71 -10.02
C LEU A 96 -0.19 -15.97 -10.60
N SER A 97 -1.20 -15.70 -9.78
CA SER A 97 -2.58 -15.58 -10.24
C SER A 97 -3.20 -14.35 -9.60
N PHE A 98 -4.08 -13.69 -10.33
CA PHE A 98 -4.76 -12.48 -9.91
C PHE A 98 -6.25 -12.76 -9.81
N ASP A 99 -6.80 -12.61 -8.61
CA ASP A 99 -8.24 -12.59 -8.40
C ASP A 99 -8.68 -11.15 -8.16
N ASN A 100 -9.46 -10.60 -9.11
CA ASN A 100 -10.07 -9.30 -8.92
C ASN A 100 -11.24 -9.43 -7.95
N SER A 101 -11.18 -8.74 -6.82
CA SER A 101 -12.33 -8.61 -5.94
C SER A 101 -13.35 -7.59 -6.51
N SER A 102 -14.55 -7.55 -5.93
CA SER A 102 -15.54 -6.52 -6.28
C SER A 102 -15.06 -5.15 -5.82
N LEU A 103 -15.44 -4.10 -6.56
CA LEU A 103 -15.24 -2.72 -6.12
C LEU A 103 -16.02 -2.46 -4.84
N VAL A 104 -15.37 -1.79 -3.89
CA VAL A 104 -15.95 -1.40 -2.61
C VAL A 104 -15.83 0.12 -2.45
N ASP A 105 -16.84 0.72 -1.82
CA ASP A 105 -16.81 2.12 -1.43
C ASP A 105 -15.62 2.41 -0.47
N PRO A 106 -14.80 3.42 -0.77
CA PRO A 106 -13.63 3.73 0.03
C PRO A 106 -13.99 4.38 1.36
N TYR A 107 -13.28 3.97 2.41
CA TYR A 107 -13.14 4.77 3.64
C TYR A 107 -12.08 5.85 3.44
N PHE A 108 -12.17 6.98 4.15
CA PHE A 108 -11.10 8.00 4.15
C PHE A 108 -9.86 7.61 4.98
N THR A 109 -9.50 6.33 4.98
CA THR A 109 -8.27 5.77 5.55
C THR A 109 -7.18 5.66 4.47
N LYS A 110 -5.92 5.49 4.83
CA LYS A 110 -4.83 5.40 3.86
C LYS A 110 -5.01 4.30 2.81
N SER A 111 -5.43 3.10 3.24
CA SER A 111 -5.70 1.96 2.35
C SER A 111 -7.07 2.03 1.66
N GLY A 112 -7.95 2.93 2.11
CA GLY A 112 -9.34 2.98 1.67
C GLY A 112 -10.23 1.86 2.24
N LEU A 113 -9.69 0.97 3.07
CA LEU A 113 -10.44 -0.10 3.73
C LEU A 113 -10.88 0.30 5.15
N TYR A 114 -11.91 -0.41 5.64
CA TYR A 114 -12.32 -0.37 7.04
C TYR A 114 -11.15 -0.77 7.97
N GLY A 115 -10.92 0.00 9.03
CA GLY A 115 -9.82 -0.24 9.97
C GLY A 115 -8.42 0.09 9.42
N GLY A 116 -8.33 0.70 8.24
CA GLY A 116 -7.07 1.27 7.74
C GLY A 116 -6.57 2.44 8.59
N GLU A 117 -5.34 2.89 8.32
CA GLU A 117 -4.73 4.05 8.99
C GLU A 117 -5.61 5.30 8.79
N SER A 118 -6.26 5.76 9.85
CA SER A 118 -7.25 6.84 9.82
C SER A 118 -6.62 8.24 9.80
N ASP A 119 -5.38 8.36 10.27
CA ASP A 119 -4.61 9.60 10.28
C ASP A 119 -3.48 9.46 9.26
N TRP A 120 -3.62 10.14 8.12
CA TRP A 120 -2.64 9.99 7.04
C TRP A 120 -2.53 11.24 6.17
N ILE A 121 -1.35 11.42 5.59
CA ILE A 121 -1.07 12.52 4.67
C ILE A 121 -1.43 12.07 3.26
N VAL A 122 -2.37 12.77 2.63
CA VAL A 122 -2.87 12.49 1.29
C VAL A 122 -1.87 12.97 0.24
N VAL A 123 -1.45 14.23 0.36
CA VAL A 123 -0.45 14.83 -0.52
C VAL A 123 0.50 15.73 0.29
N LYS A 124 1.77 15.77 -0.12
CA LYS A 124 2.85 16.54 0.50
C LYS A 124 3.37 17.58 -0.50
N ASN A 125 4.01 18.63 0.02
CA ASN A 125 4.69 19.66 -0.77
C ASN A 125 3.77 20.29 -1.84
N VAL A 126 2.53 20.59 -1.48
CA VAL A 126 1.58 21.28 -2.37
C VAL A 126 1.90 22.77 -2.35
N ASN A 127 2.12 23.36 -3.52
CA ASN A 127 2.23 24.79 -3.71
C ASN A 127 0.84 25.40 -3.97
N ARG A 128 0.07 24.78 -4.86
CA ARG A 128 -1.29 25.21 -5.22
C ARG A 128 -2.21 24.01 -5.39
N THR A 129 -3.47 24.16 -4.98
CA THR A 129 -4.53 23.18 -5.27
C THR A 129 -5.48 23.80 -6.28
N ASP A 130 -5.70 23.12 -7.40
CA ASP A 130 -6.57 23.55 -8.49
C ASP A 130 -7.98 22.95 -8.32
N GLU A 131 -8.07 21.67 -7.94
CA GLU A 131 -9.32 20.99 -7.62
C GLU A 131 -9.23 20.34 -6.26
N PHE A 132 -10.26 20.53 -5.42
CA PHE A 132 -10.43 19.77 -4.19
C PHE A 132 -11.91 19.47 -3.96
N THR A 133 -12.30 18.25 -4.30
CA THR A 133 -13.65 17.74 -4.12
C THR A 133 -13.65 16.52 -3.20
N ILE A 134 -14.66 16.44 -2.33
CA ILE A 134 -14.93 15.31 -1.45
C ILE A 134 -16.40 14.96 -1.59
N GLU A 135 -16.71 13.70 -1.80
CA GLU A 135 -18.08 13.19 -1.87
C GLU A 135 -18.28 12.17 -0.77
N LEU A 136 -19.22 12.40 0.13
CA LEU A 136 -19.60 11.50 1.21
C LEU A 136 -20.73 10.60 0.70
N ASN A 137 -20.49 9.30 0.59
CA ASN A 137 -21.48 8.36 0.03
C ASN A 137 -22.51 7.87 1.05
N ASP A 138 -22.14 7.88 2.33
CA ASP A 138 -23.00 7.45 3.42
C ASP A 138 -22.72 8.31 4.65
N THR A 139 -23.46 9.41 4.77
CA THR A 139 -23.35 10.34 5.90
C THR A 139 -23.78 9.72 7.24
N SER A 140 -24.47 8.57 7.23
CA SER A 140 -24.80 7.83 8.46
C SER A 140 -23.58 7.20 9.11
N LYS A 141 -22.48 7.04 8.38
CA LYS A 141 -21.19 6.53 8.87
C LYS A 141 -20.32 7.61 9.51
N LEU A 142 -20.69 8.88 9.37
CA LEU A 142 -20.02 9.98 10.04
C LEU A 142 -20.15 9.83 11.56
N GLY A 143 -19.11 10.28 12.27
CA GLY A 143 -19.13 10.39 13.72
C GLY A 143 -19.94 11.60 14.19
N ASN A 144 -19.92 11.83 15.50
CA ASN A 144 -20.35 13.07 16.13
C ASN A 144 -19.17 14.07 16.25
N ALA A 145 -19.40 15.20 16.91
CA ALA A 145 -18.42 16.27 17.06
C ALA A 145 -17.08 15.84 17.71
N SER A 146 -17.08 14.82 18.57
CA SER A 146 -15.88 14.32 19.25
C SER A 146 -15.08 13.30 18.43
N ASN A 147 -15.68 12.71 17.40
CA ASN A 147 -15.03 11.75 16.50
C ASN A 147 -15.31 12.08 15.02
N ALA A 148 -15.27 13.36 14.68
CA ALA A 148 -15.55 13.86 13.34
C ALA A 148 -14.56 13.33 12.28
N TYR A 149 -14.98 13.36 11.02
CA TYR A 149 -14.04 13.33 9.91
C TYR A 149 -13.40 14.71 9.77
N GLU A 150 -12.08 14.78 9.72
CA GLU A 150 -11.34 16.03 9.60
C GLU A 150 -10.44 16.05 8.37
N VAL A 151 -10.35 17.22 7.76
CA VAL A 151 -9.39 17.54 6.73
C VAL A 151 -8.55 18.71 7.22
N GLN A 152 -7.24 18.51 7.23
CA GLN A 152 -6.27 19.46 7.75
C GLN A 152 -5.32 19.87 6.63
N VAL A 153 -5.14 21.17 6.44
CA VAL A 153 -4.03 21.73 5.69
C VAL A 153 -2.99 22.25 6.66
N ILE A 154 -1.77 21.76 6.50
CA ILE A 154 -0.68 22.02 7.43
C ILE A 154 0.50 22.58 6.64
N ASN A 155 0.97 23.76 7.04
CA ASN A 155 2.22 24.34 6.56
C ASN A 155 3.29 24.30 7.65
N GLN A 156 4.39 25.02 7.46
CA GLN A 156 5.49 25.09 8.44
C GLN A 156 5.08 25.74 9.78
N SER A 157 4.07 26.63 9.76
CA SER A 157 3.57 27.34 10.95
C SER A 157 2.51 26.56 11.73
N GLY A 158 1.99 25.45 11.18
CA GLY A 158 0.97 24.62 11.81
C GLY A 158 -0.23 24.40 10.90
N THR A 159 -1.40 24.17 11.50
CA THR A 159 -2.66 24.00 10.75
C THR A 159 -3.18 25.37 10.30
N THR A 160 -3.24 25.60 8.99
CA THR A 160 -3.75 26.86 8.41
C THR A 160 -5.22 26.78 8.03
N TRP A 161 -5.70 25.58 7.72
CA TRP A 161 -7.08 25.33 7.37
C TRP A 161 -7.52 23.98 7.96
N LEU A 162 -8.70 23.97 8.58
CA LEU A 162 -9.29 22.79 9.19
C LEU A 162 -10.78 22.75 8.86
N MET A 163 -11.19 21.65 8.25
CA MET A 163 -12.59 21.27 8.09
C MET A 163 -12.89 20.06 8.96
N LYS A 164 -14.04 20.10 9.65
CA LYS A 164 -14.61 18.95 10.37
C LYS A 164 -16.01 18.68 9.84
N VAL A 165 -16.31 17.43 9.55
CA VAL A 165 -17.63 16.98 9.13
C VAL A 165 -18.12 15.91 10.08
N TYR A 166 -19.31 16.10 10.65
CA TYR A 166 -19.91 15.16 11.58
C TYR A 166 -21.44 15.21 11.54
N ASN A 167 -22.06 14.14 12.02
CA ASN A 167 -23.50 13.96 12.11
C ASN A 167 -23.93 14.08 13.58
N ASP A 168 -24.88 14.97 13.89
CA ASP A 168 -25.42 15.16 15.24
C ASP A 168 -26.78 14.47 15.46
N SER A 169 -27.18 13.57 14.56
CA SER A 169 -28.48 12.89 14.46
C SER A 169 -29.65 13.74 13.97
N VAL A 170 -29.47 15.04 13.76
CA VAL A 170 -30.49 15.94 13.20
C VAL A 170 -30.02 16.55 11.89
N ASN A 171 -28.75 16.93 11.82
CA ASN A 171 -28.10 17.58 10.69
C ASN A 171 -26.68 17.04 10.50
N ILE A 172 -26.15 17.24 9.29
CA ILE A 172 -24.73 17.15 9.02
C ILE A 172 -24.11 18.52 9.28
N ASN A 173 -23.13 18.58 10.17
CA ASN A 173 -22.42 19.79 10.52
C ASN A 173 -21.08 19.83 9.79
N ILE A 174 -20.86 20.86 8.99
CA ILE A 174 -19.60 21.15 8.31
C ILE A 174 -18.99 22.37 9.00
N THR A 175 -17.90 22.18 9.75
CA THR A 175 -17.21 23.26 10.47
C THR A 175 -15.89 23.57 9.80
N VAL A 176 -15.72 24.79 9.29
CA VAL A 176 -14.49 25.26 8.66
C VAL A 176 -13.93 26.44 9.43
N ASN A 177 -12.71 26.31 9.95
CA ASN A 177 -12.04 27.34 10.75
C ASN A 177 -12.96 27.95 11.84
N ASN A 178 -13.70 27.10 12.55
CA ASN A 178 -14.68 27.42 13.60
C ASN A 178 -16.01 28.05 13.15
N ASN A 179 -16.28 28.13 11.85
CA ASN A 179 -17.61 28.49 11.33
C ASN A 179 -18.37 27.22 10.95
N THR A 180 -19.51 26.98 11.58
CA THR A 180 -20.33 25.78 11.33
C THR A 180 -21.46 26.11 10.37
N HIS A 181 -21.58 25.27 9.35
CA HIS A 181 -22.72 25.18 8.44
C HIS A 181 -23.48 23.89 8.73
N GLN A 182 -24.80 23.94 8.59
CA GLN A 182 -25.66 22.80 8.86
C GLN A 182 -26.45 22.45 7.60
N GLU A 183 -26.34 21.19 7.21
CA GLU A 183 -27.13 20.60 6.14
C GLU A 183 -28.10 19.58 6.71
N PRO A 184 -29.29 19.42 6.11
CA PRO A 184 -30.20 18.32 6.45
C PRO A 184 -29.51 16.95 6.31
N LEU A 185 -30.06 15.95 7.00
CA LEU A 185 -29.60 14.57 6.86
C LEU A 185 -29.95 14.02 5.48
N TYR A 186 -28.97 14.05 4.58
CA TYR A 186 -29.01 13.36 3.29
C TYR A 186 -28.08 12.16 3.31
N ALA A 187 -28.42 11.10 2.57
CA ALA A 187 -27.56 9.91 2.49
C ALA A 187 -26.20 10.23 1.86
N TYR A 188 -26.16 11.21 0.96
CA TYR A 188 -24.99 11.64 0.20
C TYR A 188 -24.78 13.15 0.37
N MET A 189 -23.52 13.59 0.25
CA MET A 189 -23.16 15.01 0.24
C MET A 189 -21.89 15.25 -0.60
N ARG A 190 -21.89 16.29 -1.42
CA ARG A 190 -20.75 16.73 -2.21
C ARG A 190 -20.18 18.04 -1.66
N LEU A 191 -18.89 18.04 -1.35
CA LEU A 191 -18.13 19.19 -0.89
C LEU A 191 -17.15 19.58 -2.00
N ASN A 192 -17.37 20.72 -2.63
CA ASN A 192 -16.46 21.33 -3.59
C ASN A 192 -15.70 22.46 -2.91
N ILE A 193 -14.54 22.13 -2.34
CA ILE A 193 -13.79 23.02 -1.45
C ILE A 193 -13.22 24.21 -2.23
N THR A 194 -12.59 23.96 -3.39
CA THR A 194 -12.06 25.02 -4.26
C THR A 194 -13.16 25.73 -5.05
N GLY A 195 -14.21 25.02 -5.44
CA GLY A 195 -15.38 25.61 -6.12
C GLY A 195 -16.32 26.39 -5.20
N LYS A 196 -16.14 26.31 -3.88
CA LYS A 196 -16.95 27.00 -2.86
C LYS A 196 -18.42 26.57 -2.87
N GLU A 197 -18.66 25.26 -2.92
CA GLU A 197 -20.02 24.70 -2.96
C GLU A 197 -20.20 23.50 -2.02
N ILE A 198 -21.39 23.39 -1.45
CA ILE A 198 -21.92 22.19 -0.79
C ILE A 198 -23.16 21.79 -1.56
N ASP A 199 -23.18 20.61 -2.19
CA ASP A 199 -24.28 20.12 -3.03
C ASP A 199 -24.74 21.11 -4.13
N GLY A 200 -23.84 21.98 -4.57
CA GLY A 200 -24.09 23.03 -5.57
C GLY A 200 -24.53 24.39 -4.99
N ASP A 201 -24.84 24.45 -3.69
CA ASP A 201 -25.11 25.70 -2.99
C ASP A 201 -23.80 26.39 -2.57
N THR A 202 -23.73 27.71 -2.74
CA THR A 202 -22.50 28.46 -2.46
C THR A 202 -22.14 28.46 -0.97
N TYR A 203 -20.92 28.05 -0.68
CA TYR A 203 -20.35 28.02 0.67
C TYR A 203 -18.86 28.39 0.65
N ASP A 204 -18.47 29.43 1.38
CA ASP A 204 -17.09 29.88 1.42
C ASP A 204 -16.24 29.07 2.41
N PHE A 205 -15.54 28.07 1.90
CA PHE A 205 -14.56 27.30 2.67
C PHE A 205 -13.32 28.11 3.06
N LYS A 206 -13.08 29.31 2.48
CA LYS A 206 -11.85 30.10 2.71
C LYS A 206 -10.56 29.30 2.50
N PHE A 207 -10.59 28.31 1.62
CA PHE A 207 -9.46 27.42 1.38
C PHE A 207 -8.31 28.20 0.73
N ASP A 208 -8.55 28.81 -0.43
CA ASP A 208 -7.52 29.53 -1.20
C ASP A 208 -6.80 30.59 -0.36
N THR A 209 -7.57 31.38 0.40
CA THR A 209 -7.03 32.45 1.26
C THR A 209 -6.24 31.93 2.46
N SER A 210 -6.44 30.68 2.86
CA SER A 210 -5.71 30.02 3.95
C SER A 210 -4.44 29.30 3.48
N THR A 211 -4.21 29.20 2.16
CA THR A 211 -3.14 28.38 1.55
C THR A 211 -2.21 29.15 0.61
N THR A 212 -2.18 30.49 0.68
CA THR A 212 -1.44 31.33 -0.29
C THR A 212 0.05 31.51 0.00
N THR A 213 0.52 31.27 1.22
CA THR A 213 1.81 31.83 1.70
C THR A 213 2.96 30.84 1.64
N ASP A 214 2.71 29.59 2.02
CA ASP A 214 3.74 28.57 2.19
C ASP A 214 3.27 27.25 1.59
N PRO A 215 4.20 26.41 1.08
CA PRO A 215 3.90 25.04 0.73
C PRO A 215 3.28 24.29 1.90
N TYR A 216 2.30 23.44 1.58
CA TYR A 216 1.51 22.74 2.57
C TYR A 216 1.35 21.27 2.24
N LYS A 217 0.81 20.53 3.20
CA LYS A 217 0.35 19.15 3.02
C LYS A 217 -1.12 19.06 3.37
N ILE A 218 -1.83 18.18 2.67
CA ILE A 218 -3.23 17.86 2.95
C ILE A 218 -3.27 16.53 3.69
N LYS A 219 -3.94 16.54 4.84
CA LYS A 219 -4.02 15.41 5.75
C LYS A 219 -5.48 15.09 6.04
N PHE A 220 -5.83 13.81 6.01
CA PHE A 220 -7.13 13.31 6.44
C PHE A 220 -7.02 12.68 7.82
N VAL A 221 -8.03 12.92 8.65
CA VAL A 221 -8.22 12.29 9.96
C VAL A 221 -9.63 11.73 10.00
N ASN A 222 -9.76 10.44 9.76
CA ASN A 222 -11.03 9.75 9.83
C ASN A 222 -11.22 9.10 11.20
N SER A 223 -11.47 9.91 12.24
CA SER A 223 -11.82 9.39 13.57
C SER A 223 -13.21 8.73 13.62
N SER A 224 -13.97 8.85 12.53
CA SER A 224 -15.21 8.13 12.27
C SER A 224 -15.00 7.00 11.27
N ASN A 225 -16.10 6.48 10.74
CA ASN A 225 -16.09 5.53 9.63
C ASN A 225 -16.48 6.23 8.33
N ALA A 226 -16.15 7.51 8.15
CA ALA A 226 -16.54 8.28 6.98
C ALA A 226 -16.07 7.58 5.69
N MET A 227 -17.00 7.48 4.75
CA MET A 227 -16.82 6.80 3.46
C MET A 227 -17.15 7.76 2.34
N GLY A 228 -16.43 7.64 1.24
CA GLY A 228 -16.62 8.56 0.15
C GLY A 228 -15.44 8.68 -0.78
N TYR A 229 -15.67 9.43 -1.84
CA TYR A 229 -14.72 9.71 -2.90
C TYR A 229 -13.99 11.02 -2.65
N TYR A 230 -12.80 11.16 -3.23
CA TYR A 230 -12.13 12.46 -3.28
C TYR A 230 -11.37 12.63 -4.58
N THR A 231 -11.23 13.88 -5.02
CA THR A 231 -10.31 14.30 -6.07
C THR A 231 -9.56 15.53 -5.58
N ILE A 232 -8.23 15.46 -5.61
CA ILE A 232 -7.34 16.57 -5.29
C ILE A 232 -6.34 16.68 -6.43
N SER A 233 -6.25 17.86 -7.05
CA SER A 233 -5.24 18.13 -8.06
C SER A 233 -4.63 19.50 -7.87
N GLY A 234 -3.43 19.69 -8.38
CA GLY A 234 -2.72 20.95 -8.23
C GLY A 234 -1.27 20.86 -8.67
N VAL A 235 -0.44 21.72 -8.08
CA VAL A 235 0.99 21.88 -8.39
C VAL A 235 1.81 21.68 -7.13
N LEU A 236 2.88 20.90 -7.24
CA LEU A 236 3.86 20.66 -6.19
C LEU A 236 4.91 21.79 -6.12
N ASP A 237 5.56 21.92 -4.97
CA ASP A 237 6.58 22.95 -4.69
C ASP A 237 7.96 22.65 -5.33
N ASP A 238 8.22 21.40 -5.73
CA ASP A 238 9.55 20.96 -6.16
C ASP A 238 9.97 21.54 -7.55
N ASP A 239 9.03 22.07 -8.32
CA ASP A 239 9.18 22.97 -9.49
C ASP A 239 7.74 23.35 -9.92
N GLU A 240 7.41 24.63 -10.18
CA GLU A 240 6.03 25.14 -10.44
C GLU A 240 5.31 24.46 -11.63
N GLN A 241 5.95 23.51 -12.31
CA GLN A 241 5.42 22.72 -13.42
C GLN A 241 5.03 21.29 -13.04
N THR A 242 5.37 20.81 -11.84
CA THR A 242 5.04 19.43 -11.46
C THR A 242 3.61 19.39 -10.94
N SER A 243 2.67 19.00 -11.81
CA SER A 243 1.28 18.79 -11.39
C SER A 243 1.11 17.42 -10.72
N PHE A 244 0.12 17.34 -9.83
CA PHE A 244 -0.32 16.08 -9.23
C PHE A 244 -1.83 15.92 -9.38
N VAL A 245 -2.27 14.66 -9.41
CA VAL A 245 -3.68 14.29 -9.35
C VAL A 245 -3.79 13.09 -8.41
N GLU A 246 -4.46 13.28 -7.30
CA GLU A 246 -4.79 12.25 -6.32
C GLU A 246 -6.30 12.06 -6.29
N LYS A 247 -6.75 10.90 -6.74
CA LYS A 247 -8.18 10.56 -6.82
C LYS A 247 -8.44 9.17 -6.26
N ARG A 248 -9.56 9.03 -5.55
CA ARG A 248 -10.07 7.73 -5.12
C ARG A 248 -11.58 7.68 -5.31
N SER A 249 -12.00 6.80 -6.22
CA SER A 249 -13.40 6.47 -6.46
C SER A 249 -13.73 5.10 -5.87
N TRP A 250 -12.86 4.10 -6.01
CA TRP A 250 -13.15 2.79 -5.41
C TRP A 250 -11.91 2.17 -4.80
N VAL A 251 -12.12 1.09 -4.04
CA VAL A 251 -11.05 0.20 -3.60
C VAL A 251 -11.37 -1.20 -4.07
N THR A 252 -10.36 -1.89 -4.59
CA THR A 252 -10.42 -3.33 -4.81
C THR A 252 -9.28 -4.00 -4.05
N ASN A 253 -9.51 -5.22 -3.58
CA ASN A 253 -8.45 -6.10 -3.14
C ASN A 253 -7.92 -6.89 -4.34
N ALA A 254 -6.68 -6.59 -4.72
CA ALA A 254 -5.88 -7.40 -5.61
C ALA A 254 -5.32 -8.58 -4.82
N THR A 255 -5.82 -9.79 -5.07
CA THR A 255 -5.24 -10.99 -4.45
C THR A 255 -4.25 -11.64 -5.40
N ILE A 256 -3.02 -11.80 -4.92
CA ILE A 256 -1.93 -12.45 -5.61
C ILE A 256 -1.61 -13.74 -4.87
N SER A 257 -1.64 -14.87 -5.57
CA SER A 257 -1.06 -16.10 -5.05
C SER A 257 0.34 -16.28 -5.63
N LEU A 258 1.37 -16.27 -4.79
CA LEU A 258 2.71 -16.72 -5.15
C LEU A 258 2.88 -18.16 -4.65
N SER A 259 3.17 -19.10 -5.55
CA SER A 259 3.48 -20.48 -5.14
C SER A 259 4.84 -20.92 -5.65
N SER A 260 5.62 -21.56 -4.76
CA SER A 260 6.77 -22.38 -5.08
C SER A 260 6.45 -23.86 -4.86
N ASN A 261 7.39 -24.74 -5.16
CA ASN A 261 7.21 -26.20 -5.01
C ASN A 261 6.79 -26.62 -3.59
N ASN A 262 7.16 -25.86 -2.56
CA ASN A 262 6.92 -26.21 -1.16
C ASN A 262 6.02 -25.21 -0.42
N ASN A 263 5.84 -23.99 -0.93
CA ASN A 263 5.17 -22.91 -0.21
C ASN A 263 4.16 -22.19 -1.11
N LYS A 264 3.01 -21.79 -0.55
CA LYS A 264 2.06 -20.88 -1.20
C LYS A 264 1.80 -19.69 -0.28
N ILE A 265 1.99 -18.48 -0.80
CA ILE A 265 1.71 -17.22 -0.15
C ILE A 265 0.57 -16.55 -0.90
N ASN A 266 -0.51 -16.23 -0.20
CA ASN A 266 -1.57 -15.39 -0.73
C ASN A 266 -1.40 -13.98 -0.14
N LEU A 267 -1.21 -12.99 -1.00
CA LEU A 267 -1.11 -11.60 -0.63
C LEU A 267 -2.35 -10.87 -1.15
N SER A 268 -3.09 -10.20 -0.27
CA SER A 268 -4.20 -9.33 -0.66
C SER A 268 -3.78 -7.88 -0.47
N ILE A 269 -3.78 -7.10 -1.54
CA ILE A 269 -3.36 -5.71 -1.54
C ILE A 269 -4.58 -4.82 -1.81
N PRO A 270 -4.92 -3.88 -0.91
CA PRO A 270 -5.92 -2.87 -1.22
C PRO A 270 -5.35 -1.90 -2.24
N VAL A 271 -5.97 -1.85 -3.42
CA VAL A 271 -5.65 -0.93 -4.49
C VAL A 271 -6.74 0.13 -4.57
N THR A 272 -6.33 1.39 -4.44
CA THR A 272 -7.20 2.55 -4.63
C THR A 272 -7.27 2.87 -6.12
N VAL A 273 -8.49 2.92 -6.65
CA VAL A 273 -8.72 3.15 -8.08
C VAL A 273 -9.56 4.43 -8.30
N PRO A 274 -9.23 5.23 -9.32
CA PRO A 274 -9.96 6.44 -9.68
C PRO A 274 -11.27 6.16 -10.42
#